data_AF-U4KDA4-F1
#
_entry.id   AF-U4KDA4-F1
#
_cell.length_a   1.000
_cell.length_b   1.000
_cell.length_c   1.000
_cell.angle_alpha   90.00
_cell.angle_beta   90.00
_cell.angle_gamma   90.00
#
_symmetry.space_group_name_H-M   'P 1'
#
loop_
_entity.id
_entity.type
_entity.pdbx_description
1 polymer ?
#
loop_
_entity_poly.entity_id
_entity_poly.type
_entity_poly.pdbx_seq_one_letter_code
_entity_poly.pdbx_strand_id
1 'polypeptide(L)'
;MRAKKRTQNRKFSKEGNLKVRKAIFEDAPILLSLINKKADFDRSMRGFEGEITTSVERIQKTFFNSEPFAHAIILEVSDEPIGFAIFHYRYSSFSGLPSVWLDDLLVLNTERSKGHGRKVMRFLKELAQEKGVSHISWTASPINNRAHQFYLNLGAKVERMDGDRPFFRWDI
;
A
#
# COMPACT_ATOMS: atom_id res chain seq x y z
N MET A 1 28.32 -52.48 9.67
CA MET A 1 27.28 -51.53 10.14
C MET A 1 27.14 -50.39 9.15
N ARG A 2 25.97 -50.27 8.50
CA ARG A 2 25.64 -49.20 7.53
C ARG A 2 25.17 -47.96 8.29
N ALA A 3 25.91 -46.86 8.24
CA ALA A 3 25.42 -45.54 8.66
C ALA A 3 24.86 -44.81 7.42
N LYS A 4 23.53 -44.68 7.38
CA LYS A 4 22.77 -44.02 6.30
C LYS A 4 23.06 -42.51 6.29
N LYS A 5 23.51 -42.02 5.13
CA LYS A 5 23.38 -40.63 4.70
C LYS A 5 21.93 -40.17 4.89
N ARG A 6 21.71 -39.15 5.72
CA ARG A 6 20.46 -38.38 5.75
C ARG A 6 20.76 -36.99 5.20
N THR A 7 20.63 -36.89 3.89
CA THR A 7 20.53 -35.65 3.13
C THR A 7 19.24 -34.95 3.54
N GLN A 8 19.32 -33.92 4.39
CA GLN A 8 18.20 -33.00 4.61
C GLN A 8 18.19 -31.99 3.46
N ASN A 9 17.44 -32.36 2.42
CA ASN A 9 17.00 -31.44 1.37
C ASN A 9 16.08 -30.40 2.03
N ARG A 10 16.63 -29.26 2.46
CA ARG A 10 15.82 -28.08 2.75
C ARG A 10 15.27 -27.59 1.41
N LYS A 11 13.97 -27.80 1.19
CA LYS A 11 13.20 -27.14 0.14
C LYS A 11 13.39 -25.63 0.30
N PHE A 12 14.24 -25.03 -0.52
CA PHE A 12 14.15 -23.60 -0.79
C PHE A 12 12.81 -23.39 -1.47
N SER A 13 11.83 -22.87 -0.73
CA SER A 13 10.68 -22.24 -1.35
C SER A 13 11.21 -21.15 -2.26
N LYS A 14 10.82 -21.15 -3.54
CA LYS A 14 11.01 -20.01 -4.44
C LYS A 14 10.28 -18.80 -3.83
N GLU A 15 10.91 -18.08 -2.92
CA GLU A 15 10.54 -16.71 -2.64
C GLU A 15 10.86 -15.95 -3.91
N GLY A 16 9.84 -15.68 -4.72
CA GLY A 16 9.98 -14.78 -5.86
C GLY A 16 10.60 -13.48 -5.36
N ASN A 17 11.55 -12.94 -6.11
CA ASN A 17 12.29 -11.74 -5.72
C ASN A 17 11.29 -10.58 -5.59
N LEU A 18 10.87 -10.27 -4.36
CA LEU A 18 9.93 -9.21 -4.08
C LEU A 18 10.68 -7.88 -4.02
N LYS A 19 10.27 -6.94 -4.85
CA LYS A 19 10.73 -5.56 -4.86
C LYS A 19 9.61 -4.64 -4.39
N VAL A 20 9.97 -3.65 -3.58
CA VAL A 20 9.08 -2.53 -3.20
C VAL A 20 9.85 -1.27 -3.54
N ARG A 21 9.28 -0.43 -4.40
CA ARG A 21 9.97 0.76 -4.95
C ARG A 21 9.01 1.91 -5.16
N LYS A 22 9.53 3.14 -5.17
CA LYS A 22 8.77 4.30 -5.66
C LYS A 22 8.45 4.09 -7.14
N ALA A 23 7.25 4.49 -7.55
CA ALA A 23 6.89 4.56 -8.95
C ALA A 23 7.71 5.66 -9.66
N ILE A 24 7.96 5.45 -10.95
CA ILE A 24 8.57 6.41 -11.87
C ILE A 24 7.58 6.78 -12.98
N PHE A 25 7.93 7.79 -13.80
CA PHE A 25 7.06 8.32 -14.86
C PHE A 25 6.52 7.24 -15.80
N GLU A 26 7.37 6.26 -16.13
CA GLU A 26 7.08 5.13 -17.02
C GLU A 26 6.08 4.14 -16.41
N ASP A 27 5.86 4.16 -15.10
CA ASP A 27 4.92 3.27 -14.42
C ASP A 27 3.46 3.76 -14.52
N ALA A 28 3.18 4.91 -15.12
CA ALA A 28 1.81 5.45 -15.20
C ALA A 28 0.77 4.45 -15.80
N PRO A 29 1.09 3.66 -16.85
CA PRO A 29 0.20 2.60 -17.33
C PRO A 29 -0.01 1.47 -16.30
N ILE A 30 1.03 1.10 -15.55
CA ILE A 30 0.96 0.08 -14.49
C ILE A 30 0.06 0.59 -13.35
N LEU A 31 0.24 1.85 -12.94
CA LEU A 31 -0.60 2.48 -11.93
C LEU A 31 -2.06 2.52 -12.37
N LEU A 32 -2.35 2.92 -13.62
CA LEU A 32 -3.72 2.91 -14.13
C LEU A 32 -4.33 1.51 -14.08
N SER A 33 -3.59 0.48 -14.49
CA SER A 33 -4.05 -0.92 -14.42
C SER A 33 -4.36 -1.36 -12.99
N LEU A 34 -3.50 -1.01 -12.03
CA LEU A 34 -3.69 -1.35 -10.61
C LEU A 34 -4.83 -0.54 -9.96
N ILE A 35 -5.01 0.73 -10.33
CA ILE A 35 -6.14 1.58 -9.91
C ILE A 35 -7.47 0.96 -10.37
N ASN A 36 -7.54 0.47 -11.61
CA ASN A 36 -8.72 -0.26 -12.10
C ASN A 36 -9.03 -1.48 -11.22
N LYS A 37 -8.01 -2.29 -10.90
CA LYS A 37 -8.17 -3.45 -10.01
C LYS A 37 -8.56 -3.05 -8.58
N LYS A 38 -8.10 -1.89 -8.09
CA LYS A 38 -8.48 -1.35 -6.78
C LYS A 38 -9.93 -0.91 -6.76
N ALA A 39 -10.39 -0.20 -7.79
CA ALA A 39 -11.79 0.17 -7.93
C ALA A 39 -12.72 -1.04 -7.97
N ASP A 40 -12.35 -2.12 -8.68
CA ASP A 40 -13.13 -3.37 -8.67
C ASP A 40 -13.20 -4.01 -7.28
N PHE A 41 -12.07 -4.02 -6.57
CA PHE A 41 -12.03 -4.49 -5.18
C PHE A 41 -12.90 -3.62 -4.27
N ASP A 42 -12.84 -2.30 -4.40
CA ASP A 42 -13.59 -1.38 -3.55
C ASP A 42 -15.10 -1.45 -3.83
N ARG A 43 -15.52 -1.64 -5.09
CA ARG A 43 -16.93 -1.92 -5.44
C ARG A 43 -17.42 -3.17 -4.71
N SER A 44 -16.62 -4.24 -4.69
CA SER A 44 -16.97 -5.46 -3.94
C SER A 44 -17.08 -5.23 -2.43
N MET A 45 -16.43 -4.18 -1.91
CA MET A 45 -16.41 -3.78 -0.51
C MET A 45 -17.36 -2.60 -0.19
N ARG A 46 -18.23 -2.22 -1.13
CA ARG A 46 -19.10 -1.02 -1.04
C ARG A 46 -18.33 0.25 -0.65
N GLY A 47 -17.06 0.32 -1.06
CA GLY A 47 -16.15 1.42 -0.79
C GLY A 47 -16.10 2.45 -1.91
N PHE A 48 -16.53 2.07 -3.12
CA PHE A 48 -16.55 2.90 -4.31
C PHE A 48 -17.68 2.47 -5.25
N GLU A 49 -18.46 3.41 -5.78
CA GLU A 49 -19.53 3.15 -6.76
C GLU A 49 -19.37 3.99 -8.04
N GLY A 50 -18.32 4.81 -8.11
CA GLY A 50 -18.10 5.75 -9.22
C GLY A 50 -17.46 5.12 -10.46
N GLU A 51 -17.26 5.99 -11.44
CA GLU A 51 -16.49 5.70 -12.65
C GLU A 51 -15.03 6.13 -12.49
N ILE A 52 -14.15 5.40 -13.17
CA ILE A 52 -12.73 5.75 -13.22
C ILE A 52 -12.53 6.71 -14.38
N THR A 53 -12.18 7.96 -14.06
CA THR A 53 -12.00 9.04 -15.04
C THR A 53 -10.54 9.49 -15.18
N THR A 54 -9.62 8.83 -14.46
CA THR A 54 -8.19 9.08 -14.61
C THR A 54 -7.64 8.41 -15.88
N SER A 55 -6.46 8.85 -16.33
CA SER A 55 -5.77 8.32 -17.52
C SER A 55 -4.26 8.28 -17.27
N VAL A 56 -3.51 7.63 -18.17
CA VAL A 56 -2.03 7.60 -18.10
C VAL A 56 -1.46 9.02 -18.10
N GLU A 57 -1.97 9.89 -18.98
CA GLU A 57 -1.53 11.28 -19.12
C GLU A 57 -1.84 12.10 -17.87
N ARG A 58 -3.01 11.87 -17.24
CA ARG A 58 -3.38 12.53 -15.99
C ARG A 58 -2.45 12.09 -14.86
N ILE A 59 -2.16 10.80 -14.75
CA ILE A 59 -1.22 10.27 -13.75
C ILE A 59 0.18 10.87 -13.98
N GLN A 60 0.69 10.84 -15.20
CA GLN A 60 1.96 11.46 -15.57
C GLN A 60 2.03 12.93 -15.14
N LYS A 61 0.99 13.71 -15.46
CA LYS A 61 0.94 15.13 -15.15
C LYS A 61 0.87 15.42 -13.65
N THR A 62 0.18 14.61 -12.85
CA THR A 62 -0.09 14.94 -11.43
C THR A 62 0.84 14.26 -10.44
N PHE A 63 1.41 13.08 -10.76
CA PHE A 63 2.30 12.32 -9.88
C PHE A 63 3.78 12.62 -10.16
N PHE A 64 4.12 13.04 -11.38
CA PHE A 64 5.51 13.09 -11.85
C PHE A 64 5.86 14.47 -12.44
N ASN A 65 5.45 15.53 -11.74
CA ASN A 65 5.88 16.91 -12.02
C ASN A 65 6.81 17.41 -10.90
N SER A 66 7.26 18.67 -10.97
CA SER A 66 8.18 19.27 -9.97
C SER A 66 7.58 19.39 -8.55
N GLU A 67 6.25 19.49 -8.46
CA GLU A 67 5.45 19.62 -7.24
C GLU A 67 4.29 18.59 -7.28
N PRO A 68 4.57 17.30 -7.10
CA PRO A 68 3.59 16.25 -7.31
C PRO A 68 2.46 16.32 -6.27
N PHE A 69 1.22 16.11 -6.72
CA PHE A 69 0.04 16.08 -5.85
C PHE A 69 -0.04 14.80 -5.01
N ALA A 70 0.52 13.71 -5.53
CA ALA A 70 0.55 12.42 -4.88
C ALA A 70 1.80 11.63 -5.31
N HIS A 71 2.13 10.62 -4.52
CA HIS A 71 3.22 9.70 -4.76
C HIS A 71 2.69 8.27 -4.79
N ALA A 72 3.39 7.39 -5.50
CA ALA A 72 3.05 5.98 -5.57
C ALA A 72 4.24 5.07 -5.23
N ILE A 73 3.93 3.93 -4.62
CA ILE A 73 4.84 2.80 -4.38
C ILE A 73 4.28 1.61 -5.15
N ILE A 74 5.15 0.85 -5.81
CA ILE A 74 4.79 -0.39 -6.52
C ILE A 74 5.44 -1.57 -5.80
N LEU A 75 4.69 -2.66 -5.69
CA LEU A 75 5.21 -3.96 -5.27
C LEU A 75 5.29 -4.88 -6.48
N GLU A 76 6.43 -5.54 -6.65
CA GLU A 76 6.67 -6.44 -7.77
C GLU A 76 7.20 -7.79 -7.25
N VAL A 77 6.74 -8.90 -7.83
CA VAL A 77 7.31 -10.23 -7.58
C VAL A 77 7.81 -10.77 -8.90
N SER A 78 9.11 -11.05 -8.99
CA SER A 78 9.72 -11.49 -10.26
C SER A 78 9.42 -10.51 -11.41
N ASP A 79 9.55 -9.21 -11.13
CA ASP A 79 9.31 -8.09 -12.05
C ASP A 79 7.85 -7.91 -12.52
N GLU A 80 6.91 -8.68 -11.97
CA GLU A 80 5.48 -8.51 -12.22
C GLU A 80 4.83 -7.61 -11.14
N PRO A 81 4.13 -6.52 -11.50
CA PRO A 81 3.43 -5.67 -10.55
C PRO A 81 2.25 -6.41 -9.88
N ILE A 82 2.32 -6.54 -8.55
CA ILE A 82 1.33 -7.26 -7.74
C ILE A 82 0.53 -6.37 -6.79
N GLY A 83 0.80 -5.07 -6.78
CA GLY A 83 0.16 -4.14 -5.88
C GLY A 83 0.79 -2.77 -5.90
N PHE A 84 0.16 -1.84 -5.19
CA PHE A 84 0.61 -0.46 -5.07
C PHE A 84 0.10 0.18 -3.78
N ALA A 85 0.68 1.34 -3.47
CA ALA A 85 0.11 2.30 -2.53
C ALA A 85 0.18 3.71 -3.13
N ILE A 86 -0.86 4.52 -2.95
CA ILE A 86 -0.87 5.96 -3.29
C ILE A 86 -0.99 6.75 -2.01
N PHE A 87 -0.18 7.79 -1.86
CA PHE A 87 -0.19 8.65 -0.68
C PHE A 87 0.17 10.09 -1.02
N HIS A 88 -0.19 11.01 -0.15
CA HIS A 88 0.20 12.41 -0.22
C HIS A 88 0.50 12.98 1.16
N TYR A 89 1.22 14.08 1.22
CA TYR A 89 1.51 14.77 2.48
C TYR A 89 0.37 15.70 2.86
N ARG A 90 0.13 15.83 4.16
CA ARG A 90 -0.76 16.83 4.77
C ARG A 90 0.04 17.65 5.76
N TYR A 91 -0.45 18.84 6.07
CA TYR A 91 0.15 19.72 7.06
C TYR A 91 -0.90 20.21 8.05
N SER A 92 -0.57 20.17 9.34
CA SER A 92 -1.43 20.67 10.40
C SER A 92 -0.97 22.07 10.80
N SER A 93 -1.82 23.08 10.61
CA SER A 93 -1.54 24.45 11.05
C SER A 93 -1.46 24.57 12.58
N PHE A 94 -2.11 23.68 13.32
CA PHE A 94 -2.11 23.72 14.80
C PHE A 94 -0.86 23.08 15.42
N SER A 95 -0.34 22.00 14.83
CA SER A 95 0.87 21.34 15.35
C SER A 95 2.15 21.76 14.63
N GLY A 96 2.03 22.36 13.44
CA GLY A 96 3.18 22.67 12.59
C GLY A 96 3.89 21.44 12.03
N LEU A 97 3.26 20.25 12.11
CA LEU A 97 3.88 19.00 11.68
C LEU A 97 3.26 18.46 10.40
N PRO A 98 4.08 17.95 9.46
CA PRO A 98 3.58 17.19 8.33
C PRO A 98 3.10 15.80 8.76
N SER A 99 2.20 15.22 7.98
CA SER A 99 1.75 13.83 8.07
C SER A 99 1.55 13.24 6.69
N VAL A 100 1.35 11.93 6.62
CA VAL A 100 1.00 11.23 5.38
C VAL A 100 -0.47 10.83 5.43
N TRP A 101 -1.17 11.03 4.33
CA TRP A 101 -2.44 10.37 4.04
C TRP A 101 -2.21 9.26 3.02
N LEU A 102 -2.45 8.01 3.42
CA LEU A 102 -2.47 6.86 2.53
C LEU A 102 -3.86 6.77 1.91
N ASP A 103 -3.93 7.06 0.61
CA ASP A 103 -5.16 7.18 -0.15
C ASP A 103 -5.64 5.81 -0.67
N ASP A 104 -4.73 5.07 -1.30
CA ASP A 104 -4.99 3.73 -1.81
C ASP A 104 -3.93 2.73 -1.35
N LEU A 105 -4.37 1.52 -1.06
CA LEU A 105 -3.51 0.35 -0.85
C LEU A 105 -4.16 -0.87 -1.50
N LEU A 106 -3.42 -1.53 -2.38
CA LEU A 106 -3.84 -2.79 -2.99
C LEU A 106 -2.68 -3.78 -3.03
N VAL A 107 -2.97 -5.02 -2.63
CA VAL A 107 -2.21 -6.21 -3.04
C VAL A 107 -3.21 -7.13 -3.74
N LEU A 108 -2.85 -7.62 -4.93
CA LEU A 108 -3.68 -8.53 -5.71
C LEU A 108 -4.06 -9.77 -4.90
N ASN A 109 -5.27 -10.28 -5.10
CA ASN A 109 -5.83 -11.34 -4.26
C ASN A 109 -4.96 -12.60 -4.20
N THR A 110 -4.36 -12.97 -5.34
CA THR A 110 -3.43 -14.11 -5.49
C THR A 110 -2.13 -13.95 -4.68
N GLU A 111 -1.83 -12.73 -4.25
CA GLU A 111 -0.60 -12.36 -3.54
C GLU A 111 -0.85 -11.95 -2.07
N ARG A 112 -2.10 -12.04 -1.60
CA ARG A 112 -2.47 -11.75 -0.20
C ARG A 112 -2.00 -12.87 0.73
N SER A 113 -1.89 -12.54 2.03
CA SER A 113 -1.38 -13.44 3.08
C SER A 113 0.08 -13.90 2.95
N LYS A 114 0.83 -13.43 1.94
CA LYS A 114 2.27 -13.70 1.78
C LYS A 114 3.19 -12.66 2.44
N GLY A 115 2.62 -11.73 3.22
CA GLY A 115 3.36 -10.66 3.89
C GLY A 115 3.64 -9.42 3.03
N HIS A 116 3.24 -9.40 1.76
CA HIS A 116 3.47 -8.27 0.84
C HIS A 116 2.87 -6.95 1.34
N GLY A 117 1.62 -6.97 1.86
CA GLY A 117 0.99 -5.79 2.45
C GLY A 117 1.80 -5.18 3.60
N ARG A 118 2.41 -6.01 4.46
CA ARG A 118 3.29 -5.52 5.53
C ARG A 118 4.54 -4.85 4.97
N LYS A 119 5.12 -5.40 3.90
CA LYS A 119 6.34 -4.87 3.30
C LYS A 119 6.13 -3.50 2.66
N VAL A 120 5.04 -3.28 1.92
CA VAL A 120 4.73 -1.92 1.39
C VAL A 120 4.41 -0.92 2.50
N MET A 121 3.66 -1.32 3.53
CA MET A 121 3.37 -0.42 4.64
C MET A 121 4.64 -0.02 5.41
N ARG A 122 5.58 -0.96 5.61
CA ARG A 122 6.89 -0.64 6.20
C ARG A 122 7.71 0.30 5.33
N PHE A 123 7.77 0.04 4.02
CA PHE A 123 8.46 0.93 3.08
C PHE A 123 7.86 2.36 3.12
N LEU A 124 6.53 2.49 3.17
CA LEU A 124 5.88 3.78 3.36
C LEU A 124 6.27 4.43 4.70
N LYS A 125 6.34 3.66 5.79
CA LYS A 125 6.78 4.13 7.11
C LYS A 125 8.24 4.60 7.10
N GLU A 126 9.13 3.91 6.40
CA GLU A 126 10.54 4.32 6.22
C GLU A 126 10.62 5.65 5.46
N LEU A 127 9.88 5.81 4.35
CA LEU A 127 9.82 7.09 3.62
C LEU A 127 9.26 8.24 4.48
N ALA A 128 8.26 7.95 5.30
CA ALA A 128 7.67 8.89 6.23
C ALA A 128 8.67 9.32 7.32
N GLN A 129 9.44 8.37 7.87
CA GLN A 129 10.52 8.63 8.84
C GLN A 129 11.61 9.53 8.25
N GLU A 130 12.10 9.22 7.05
CA GLU A 130 13.11 10.03 6.35
C GLU A 130 12.66 11.49 6.12
N LYS A 131 11.35 11.72 6.00
CA LYS A 131 10.75 13.05 5.80
C LYS A 131 10.38 13.76 7.09
N GLY A 132 10.59 13.14 8.26
CA GLY A 132 10.24 13.73 9.56
C GLY A 132 8.74 13.96 9.74
N VAL A 133 7.88 13.14 9.11
CA VAL A 133 6.43 13.27 9.29
C VAL A 133 5.99 12.62 10.60
N SER A 134 4.94 13.18 11.19
CA SER A 134 4.48 12.76 12.53
C SER A 134 3.77 11.40 12.57
N HIS A 135 3.03 11.06 11.51
CA HIS A 135 2.22 9.84 11.43
C HIS A 135 1.76 9.57 9.99
N ILE A 136 1.26 8.35 9.76
CA ILE A 136 0.52 7.96 8.56
C ILE A 136 -0.95 7.72 8.96
N SER A 137 -1.89 8.26 8.18
CA SER A 137 -3.33 8.10 8.39
C SER A 137 -4.04 7.61 7.13
N TRP A 138 -5.13 6.86 7.32
CA TRP A 138 -6.00 6.38 6.24
C TRP A 138 -7.38 6.02 6.78
N THR A 139 -8.29 5.63 5.88
CA THR A 139 -9.57 5.03 6.24
C THR A 139 -9.74 3.66 5.56
N ALA A 140 -10.67 2.86 6.06
CA ALA A 140 -11.02 1.58 5.46
C ALA A 140 -12.54 1.43 5.35
N SER A 141 -13.00 0.59 4.42
CA SER A 141 -14.42 0.21 4.37
C SER A 141 -14.85 -0.41 5.72
N PRO A 142 -16.03 -0.04 6.26
CA PRO A 142 -16.56 -0.58 7.51
C PRO A 142 -16.66 -2.11 7.53
N ILE A 143 -16.91 -2.72 6.37
CA ILE A 143 -17.14 -4.17 6.26
C ILE A 143 -15.84 -4.97 6.03
N ASN A 144 -14.70 -4.30 5.86
CA ASN A 144 -13.43 -4.94 5.57
C ASN A 144 -12.66 -5.31 6.86
N ASN A 145 -13.26 -6.18 7.68
CA ASN A 145 -12.70 -6.62 8.97
C ASN A 145 -11.29 -7.21 8.84
N ARG A 146 -10.97 -7.85 7.70
CA ARG A 146 -9.63 -8.39 7.45
C ARG A 146 -8.58 -7.28 7.30
N ALA A 147 -8.92 -6.17 6.65
CA ALA A 147 -8.03 -5.01 6.58
C ALA A 147 -7.88 -4.37 7.96
N HIS A 148 -8.94 -4.25 8.75
CA HIS A 148 -8.86 -3.69 10.11
C HIS A 148 -7.89 -4.49 10.99
N GLN A 149 -8.03 -5.82 11.02
CA GLN A 149 -7.12 -6.70 11.75
C GLN A 149 -5.68 -6.60 11.22
N PHE A 150 -5.51 -6.47 9.90
CA PHE A 150 -4.19 -6.24 9.32
C PHE A 150 -3.56 -4.93 9.82
N TYR A 151 -4.31 -3.83 9.87
CA TYR A 151 -3.83 -2.53 10.34
C TYR A 151 -3.52 -2.52 11.84
N LEU A 152 -4.37 -3.12 12.66
CA LEU A 152 -4.12 -3.27 14.10
C LEU A 152 -2.84 -4.09 14.36
N ASN A 153 -2.62 -5.16 13.61
CA ASN A 153 -1.40 -5.97 13.71
C ASN A 153 -0.13 -5.27 13.19
N LEU A 154 -0.25 -4.18 12.43
CA LEU A 154 0.88 -3.30 12.10
C LEU A 154 1.26 -2.37 13.27
N GLY A 155 0.40 -2.25 14.29
CA GLY A 155 0.53 -1.25 15.36
C GLY A 155 -0.19 0.06 15.06
N ALA A 156 -1.06 0.11 14.05
CA ALA A 156 -1.95 1.25 13.86
C ALA A 156 -3.08 1.19 14.89
N LYS A 157 -3.61 2.36 15.25
CA LYS A 157 -4.77 2.51 16.13
C LYS A 157 -5.93 3.12 15.37
N VAL A 158 -7.16 2.82 15.78
CA VAL A 158 -8.32 3.59 15.33
C VAL A 158 -8.29 4.92 16.08
N GLU A 159 -8.08 6.03 15.35
CA GLU A 159 -8.03 7.38 15.93
C GLU A 159 -9.45 7.94 16.11
N ARG A 160 -10.32 7.69 15.14
CA ARG A 160 -11.72 8.14 15.16
C ARG A 160 -12.59 7.27 14.27
N MET A 161 -13.90 7.40 14.44
CA MET A 161 -14.93 6.81 13.60
C MET A 161 -15.74 7.92 12.92
N ASP A 162 -16.15 7.70 11.67
CA ASP A 162 -17.13 8.53 10.96
C ASP A 162 -18.30 7.63 10.54
N GLY A 163 -19.37 7.66 11.34
CA GLY A 163 -20.33 6.55 11.37
C GLY A 163 -19.61 5.23 11.65
N ASP A 164 -19.79 4.24 10.77
CA ASP A 164 -19.13 2.93 10.89
C ASP A 164 -17.72 2.89 10.26
N ARG A 165 -17.26 4.00 9.67
CA ARG A 165 -15.99 4.05 8.94
C ARG A 165 -14.83 4.36 9.89
N PRO A 166 -13.88 3.43 10.09
CA PRO A 166 -12.71 3.69 10.92
C PRO A 166 -11.68 4.56 10.19
N PHE A 167 -11.11 5.50 10.92
CA PHE A 167 -9.91 6.23 10.54
C PHE A 167 -8.75 5.71 11.37
N PHE A 168 -7.74 5.18 10.69
CA PHE A 168 -6.55 4.64 11.30
C PHE A 168 -5.45 5.68 11.34
N ARG A 169 -4.63 5.58 12.38
CA ARG A 169 -3.41 6.32 12.57
C ARG A 169 -2.28 5.38 12.94
N TRP A 170 -1.13 5.56 12.31
CA TRP A 170 0.10 4.86 12.63
C TRP A 170 1.21 5.87 12.90
N ASP A 171 1.56 6.01 14.17
CA ASP A 171 2.60 6.93 14.62
C ASP A 171 3.97 6.47 14.09
N ILE A 172 4.81 7.44 13.77
CA ILE A 172 6.12 7.23 13.15
C ILE A 172 7.20 7.01 14.20
#